data_AF-A0A1I1DNA3-F1
#
_entry.id   AF-A0A1I1DNA3-F1
#
_cell.length_a   1.000
_cell.length_b   1.000
_cell.length_c   1.000
_cell.angle_alpha   90.00
_cell.angle_beta   90.00
_cell.angle_gamma   90.00
#
_symmetry.space_group_name_H-M   'P 1'
#
loop_
_entity.id
_entity.type
_entity.pdbx_description
1 polymer ?
#
loop_
_entity_poly.entity_id
_entity_poly.type
_entity_poly.pdbx_seq_one_letter_code
_entity_poly.pdbx_strand_id
1 'polypeptide(L)'
;MRDNDKIRQLYKEYQRRDVTRAERQEMLEKIARERYKSDPRKPISVKGQALVNLLLGVVMTVIAVSALISRSIGNIKQQTPTVLAAAAVYVVLMVISCRYKKEPEDELAKELMLKATAYSAEGLIIFTMVFGMIVHMACNRAHKANVCITGEMVMWYGYLMIGAYYVLRNAFYLWLDRTPEAEEE
;
A
#
# COMPACT_ATOMS: atom_id res chain seq x y z
N MET A 1 -6.19 -27.72 18.65
CA MET A 1 -7.17 -27.15 19.62
C MET A 1 -6.49 -26.26 20.67
N ARG A 2 -5.36 -26.65 21.27
CA ARG A 2 -4.63 -25.86 22.30
C ARG A 2 -4.21 -24.43 21.90
N ASP A 3 -3.85 -24.20 20.64
CA ASP A 3 -3.36 -22.88 20.18
C ASP A 3 -4.48 -21.84 20.04
N ASN A 4 -5.71 -22.27 19.71
CA ASN A 4 -6.86 -21.36 19.61
C ASN A 4 -7.30 -20.84 20.99
N ASP A 5 -7.14 -21.63 22.05
CA ASP A 5 -7.50 -21.22 23.41
C ASP A 5 -6.53 -20.17 23.95
N LYS A 6 -5.22 -20.30 23.64
CA LYS A 6 -4.22 -19.27 23.95
C LYS A 6 -4.51 -17.95 23.25
N ILE A 7 -4.80 -17.98 21.95
CA ILE A 7 -5.17 -16.77 21.19
C ILE A 7 -6.43 -16.13 21.79
N ARG A 8 -7.43 -16.94 22.16
CA ARG A 8 -8.68 -16.46 22.76
C ARG A 8 -8.48 -15.84 24.14
N GLN A 9 -7.55 -16.36 24.95
CA GLN A 9 -7.17 -15.77 26.23
C GLN A 9 -6.47 -14.42 26.05
N LEU A 10 -5.50 -14.33 25.13
CA LEU A 10 -4.83 -13.08 24.81
C LEU A 10 -5.79 -11.99 24.30
N TYR A 11 -6.81 -12.36 23.53
CA TYR A 11 -7.85 -11.40 23.11
C TYR A 11 -8.71 -10.90 24.28
N LYS A 12 -8.99 -11.75 25.28
CA LYS A 12 -9.72 -11.33 26.48
C LYS A 12 -8.89 -10.38 27.34
N GLU A 13 -7.58 -10.60 27.43
CA GLU A 13 -6.65 -9.70 28.11
C GLU A 13 -6.51 -8.37 27.36
N TYR A 14 -6.41 -8.39 26.03
CA TYR A 14 -6.40 -7.18 25.21
C TYR A 14 -7.63 -6.29 25.38
N GLN A 15 -8.81 -6.88 25.62
CA GLN A 15 -10.07 -6.14 25.80
C GLN A 15 -10.24 -5.50 27.18
N ARG A 16 -9.32 -5.75 28.12
CA ARG A 16 -9.35 -5.16 29.46
C ARG A 16 -9.12 -3.65 29.39
N ARG A 17 -9.87 -2.89 30.21
CA ARG A 17 -9.86 -1.41 30.19
C ARG A 17 -8.67 -0.81 30.94
N ASP A 18 -8.11 -1.56 31.88
CA ASP A 18 -7.00 -1.25 32.78
C ASP A 18 -5.61 -1.35 32.13
N VAL A 19 -5.53 -1.80 30.88
CA VAL A 19 -4.26 -2.01 30.17
C VAL A 19 -3.81 -0.72 29.49
N THR A 20 -2.52 -0.38 29.69
CA THR A 20 -1.88 0.77 29.05
C THR A 20 -1.72 0.58 27.54
N ARG A 21 -1.42 1.67 26.81
CA ARG A 21 -1.26 1.62 25.35
C ARG A 21 -0.08 0.73 24.92
N ALA A 22 1.03 0.77 25.66
CA ALA A 22 2.22 -0.04 25.38
C ALA A 22 1.94 -1.53 25.58
N GLU A 23 1.33 -1.91 26.71
CA GLU A 23 0.95 -3.29 27.00
C GLU A 23 -0.07 -3.84 25.97
N ARG A 24 -0.99 -2.99 25.47
CA ARG A 24 -1.91 -3.38 24.38
C ARG A 24 -1.15 -3.66 23.08
N GLN A 25 -0.13 -2.89 22.75
CA GLN A 25 0.69 -3.14 21.55
C GLN A 25 1.46 -4.46 21.69
N GLU A 26 2.11 -4.71 22.83
CA GLU A 26 2.78 -5.98 23.08
C GLU A 26 1.83 -7.18 22.98
N MET A 27 0.61 -7.05 23.51
CA MET A 27 -0.40 -8.10 23.39
C MET A 27 -0.84 -8.35 21.95
N LEU A 28 -1.01 -7.31 21.14
CA LEU A 28 -1.31 -7.46 19.71
C LEU A 28 -0.18 -8.18 18.97
N GLU A 29 1.07 -7.90 19.32
CA GLU A 29 2.24 -8.59 18.74
C GLU A 29 2.29 -10.06 19.14
N LYS A 30 2.02 -10.37 20.41
CA LYS A 30 1.90 -11.75 20.89
C LYS A 30 0.79 -12.50 20.15
N ILE A 31 -0.38 -11.88 19.98
CA ILE A 31 -1.49 -12.44 19.20
C ILE A 31 -1.08 -12.69 17.75
N ALA A 32 -0.39 -11.75 17.11
CA ALA A 32 0.06 -11.88 15.72
C ALA A 32 1.06 -13.04 15.56
N ARG A 33 2.03 -13.16 16.47
CA ARG A 33 3.01 -14.26 16.49
C ARG A 33 2.36 -15.63 16.71
N GLU A 34 1.43 -15.73 17.66
CA GLU A 34 0.73 -16.99 17.93
C GLU A 34 -0.19 -17.39 16.75
N ARG A 35 -0.87 -16.43 16.11
CA ARG A 35 -1.62 -16.68 14.87
C ARG A 35 -0.71 -17.19 13.75
N TYR A 36 0.45 -16.55 13.56
CA TYR A 36 1.42 -16.96 12.54
C TYR A 36 1.93 -18.40 12.73
N LYS A 37 2.18 -18.82 13.98
CA LYS A 37 2.57 -20.20 14.31
C LYS A 37 1.46 -21.20 14.00
N SER A 38 0.21 -20.85 14.33
CA SER A 38 -0.95 -21.72 14.13
C SER A 38 -1.41 -21.84 12.68
N ASP A 39 -0.99 -20.93 11.80
CA ASP A 39 -1.41 -20.90 10.40
C ASP A 39 -0.61 -21.92 9.55
N PRO A 40 -1.28 -22.87 8.87
CA PRO A 40 -0.60 -23.89 8.08
C PRO A 40 -0.11 -23.41 6.70
N ARG A 41 -0.46 -22.19 6.27
CA ARG A 41 -0.06 -21.65 4.96
C ARG A 41 1.45 -21.43 4.89
N LYS A 42 1.99 -21.42 3.66
CA LYS A 42 3.40 -21.07 3.43
C LYS A 42 3.65 -19.60 3.84
N PRO A 43 4.76 -19.30 4.53
CA PRO A 43 5.07 -17.94 4.93
C PRO A 43 5.57 -17.09 3.76
N ILE A 44 5.32 -15.78 3.83
CA ILE A 44 5.96 -14.76 3.00
C ILE A 44 6.72 -13.80 3.91
N SER A 45 7.98 -13.55 3.58
CA SER A 45 8.85 -12.67 4.37
C SER A 45 8.37 -11.22 4.31
N VAL A 46 8.78 -10.39 5.28
CA VAL A 46 8.42 -8.96 5.30
C VAL A 46 8.87 -8.25 4.01
N LYS A 47 10.09 -8.53 3.51
CA LYS A 47 10.57 -8.03 2.21
C LYS A 47 9.69 -8.51 1.05
N GLY A 48 9.27 -9.78 1.06
CA GLY A 48 8.37 -10.33 0.06
C GLY A 48 6.99 -9.67 0.08
N GLN A 49 6.45 -9.38 1.28
CA GLN A 49 5.21 -8.64 1.45
C GLN A 49 5.32 -7.22 0.89
N ALA A 50 6.42 -6.52 1.20
CA ALA A 50 6.69 -5.18 0.67
C ALA A 50 6.75 -5.17 -0.86
N LEU A 51 7.40 -6.18 -1.47
CA LEU A 51 7.45 -6.31 -2.93
C LEU A 51 6.06 -6.55 -3.54
N VAL A 52 5.25 -7.43 -2.96
CA VAL A 52 3.87 -7.68 -3.44
C VAL A 52 3.02 -6.41 -3.31
N ASN A 53 3.14 -5.69 -2.19
CA ASN A 53 2.43 -4.42 -1.98
C ASN A 53 2.89 -3.31 -2.93
N LEU A 54 4.18 -3.27 -3.26
CA LEU A 54 4.73 -2.37 -4.28
C LEU A 54 4.09 -2.66 -5.64
N LEU A 55 4.06 -3.94 -6.06
CA LEU A 55 3.45 -4.34 -7.32
C LEU A 55 1.95 -4.03 -7.37
N LEU A 56 1.23 -4.25 -6.27
CA LEU A 56 -0.17 -3.84 -6.14
C LEU A 56 -0.31 -2.32 -6.35
N GLY A 57 0.53 -1.51 -5.69
CA GLY A 57 0.55 -0.07 -5.86
C GLY A 57 0.82 0.38 -7.30
N VAL A 58 1.77 -0.26 -7.99
CA VAL A 58 2.08 0.02 -9.41
C VAL A 58 0.85 -0.25 -10.27
N VAL A 59 0.20 -1.40 -10.09
CA VAL A 59 -0.99 -1.77 -10.85
C VAL A 59 -2.14 -0.79 -10.61
N MET A 60 -2.38 -0.39 -9.35
CA MET A 60 -3.38 0.63 -9.00
C MET A 60 -3.09 1.97 -9.70
N THR A 61 -1.82 2.40 -9.69
CA THR A 61 -1.37 3.63 -10.34
C THR A 61 -1.61 3.59 -11.85
N VAL A 62 -1.26 2.47 -12.50
CA VAL A 62 -1.46 2.27 -13.94
C VAL A 62 -2.95 2.31 -14.29
N ILE A 63 -3.80 1.60 -13.55
CA ILE A 63 -5.26 1.62 -13.75
C ILE A 63 -5.80 3.06 -13.64
N ALA A 64 -5.39 3.80 -12.61
CA ALA A 64 -5.83 5.16 -12.38
C ALA A 64 -5.42 6.10 -13.53
N VAL A 65 -4.14 6.05 -13.93
CA VAL A 65 -3.62 6.88 -15.03
C VAL A 65 -4.31 6.53 -16.34
N SER A 66 -4.49 5.24 -16.67
CA SER A 66 -5.23 4.84 -17.87
C SER A 66 -6.67 5.35 -17.84
N ALA A 67 -7.39 5.21 -16.71
CA ALA A 67 -8.75 5.73 -16.60
C ALA A 67 -8.82 7.25 -16.82
N LEU A 68 -7.87 8.01 -16.25
CA LEU A 68 -7.79 9.46 -16.42
C LEU A 68 -7.45 9.86 -17.87
N ILE A 69 -6.51 9.17 -18.53
CA ILE A 69 -6.13 9.44 -19.92
C ILE A 69 -7.27 9.09 -20.87
N SER A 70 -7.90 7.93 -20.71
CA SER A 70 -9.05 7.48 -21.51
C SER A 70 -10.14 8.53 -21.60
N ARG A 71 -10.44 9.19 -20.47
CA ARG A 71 -11.43 10.25 -20.40
C ARG A 71 -10.99 11.53 -21.09
N SER A 72 -9.70 11.86 -21.02
CA SER A 72 -9.16 13.06 -21.66
C SER A 72 -9.11 12.99 -23.19
N ILE A 73 -8.91 11.78 -23.75
CA ILE A 73 -8.79 11.53 -25.20
C ILE A 73 -10.13 11.07 -25.83
N GLY A 74 -11.11 10.65 -25.01
CA GLY A 74 -12.44 10.25 -25.48
C GLY A 74 -12.49 8.88 -26.16
N ASN A 75 -11.39 8.11 -26.14
CA ASN A 75 -11.28 6.84 -26.86
C ASN A 75 -11.09 5.66 -25.89
N ILE A 76 -12.15 5.35 -25.12
CA ILE A 76 -12.17 4.27 -24.11
C ILE A 76 -11.78 2.91 -24.71
N LYS A 77 -12.16 2.63 -25.96
CA LYS A 77 -11.95 1.33 -26.62
C LYS A 77 -10.48 0.92 -26.75
N GLN A 78 -9.55 1.88 -26.82
CA GLN A 78 -8.12 1.58 -26.94
C GLN A 78 -7.47 1.22 -25.60
N GLN A 79 -8.09 1.59 -24.46
CA GLN A 79 -7.51 1.41 -23.13
C GLN A 79 -8.25 0.37 -22.28
N THR A 80 -9.46 -0.05 -22.68
CA THR A 80 -10.20 -1.16 -22.06
C THR A 80 -9.35 -2.43 -21.87
N PRO A 81 -8.54 -2.88 -22.85
CA PRO A 81 -7.70 -4.07 -22.67
C PRO A 81 -6.63 -3.89 -21.59
N THR A 82 -6.00 -2.72 -21.53
CA THR A 82 -4.96 -2.38 -20.54
C THR A 82 -5.53 -2.34 -19.12
N VAL A 83 -6.70 -1.72 -18.95
CA VAL A 83 -7.38 -1.66 -17.65
C VAL A 83 -7.84 -3.05 -17.21
N LEU A 84 -8.38 -3.87 -18.11
CA LEU A 84 -8.76 -5.27 -17.82
C LEU A 84 -7.55 -6.12 -17.44
N ALA A 85 -6.45 -6.01 -18.18
CA ALA A 85 -5.22 -6.74 -17.87
C ALA A 85 -4.66 -6.33 -16.50
N ALA A 86 -4.61 -5.04 -16.21
CA ALA A 86 -4.16 -4.53 -14.93
C ALA A 86 -5.09 -4.97 -13.79
N ALA A 87 -6.41 -4.96 -13.98
CA ALA A 87 -7.36 -5.47 -13.00
C ALA A 87 -7.19 -6.98 -12.76
N ALA A 88 -6.94 -7.78 -13.81
CA ALA A 88 -6.65 -9.20 -13.67
C ALA A 88 -5.36 -9.45 -12.87
N VAL A 89 -4.29 -8.70 -13.16
CA VAL A 89 -3.04 -8.76 -12.38
C VAL A 89 -3.27 -8.37 -10.93
N TYR A 90 -4.06 -7.33 -10.67
CA TYR A 90 -4.43 -6.91 -9.32
C TYR A 90 -5.11 -8.04 -8.54
N VAL A 91 -6.09 -8.71 -9.16
CA VAL A 91 -6.78 -9.86 -8.56
C VAL A 91 -5.83 -11.02 -8.28
N VAL A 92 -4.93 -11.33 -9.21
CA VAL A 92 -3.92 -12.39 -9.02
C VAL A 92 -2.99 -12.05 -7.84
N LEU A 93 -2.50 -10.82 -7.75
CA LEU A 93 -1.66 -10.36 -6.64
C LEU A 93 -2.41 -10.39 -5.30
N MET A 94 -3.70 -10.02 -5.28
CA MET A 94 -4.57 -10.18 -4.11
C MET A 94 -4.70 -11.64 -3.68
N VAL A 95 -4.94 -12.55 -4.63
CA VAL A 95 -5.03 -14.00 -4.35
C VAL A 95 -3.71 -14.52 -3.78
N ILE A 96 -2.58 -14.10 -4.35
CA ILE A 96 -1.24 -14.44 -3.82
C ILE A 96 -1.14 -13.92 -2.38
N SER A 97 -1.43 -12.65 -2.12
CA SER A 97 -1.35 -12.09 -0.75
C SER A 97 -2.26 -12.80 0.25
N CYS A 98 -3.38 -13.40 -0.19
CA CYS A 98 -4.29 -14.17 0.67
C CYS A 98 -3.86 -15.64 0.84
N ARG A 99 -3.09 -16.20 -0.10
CA ARG A 99 -2.63 -17.60 -0.08
C ARG A 99 -1.45 -17.81 0.87
N TYR A 100 -0.63 -16.79 1.10
CA TYR A 100 0.52 -16.87 2.00
C TYR A 100 0.19 -16.28 3.39
N LYS A 101 0.78 -16.85 4.44
CA LYS A 101 0.73 -16.23 5.78
C LYS A 101 1.83 -15.18 5.89
N LYS A 102 1.49 -14.03 6.45
CA LYS A 102 2.39 -12.89 6.59
C LYS A 102 3.28 -13.08 7.81
N GLU A 103 4.60 -13.07 7.59
CA GLU A 103 5.55 -12.98 8.68
C GLU A 103 5.33 -11.68 9.46
N PRO A 104 5.27 -11.73 10.81
CA PRO A 104 5.15 -10.54 11.63
C PRO A 104 6.44 -9.70 11.55
N GLU A 105 6.29 -8.38 11.51
CA GLU A 105 7.41 -7.44 11.47
C GLU A 105 8.22 -7.49 12.78
N ASP A 106 9.55 -7.52 12.67
CA ASP A 106 10.48 -7.30 13.78
C ASP A 106 10.62 -5.80 14.09
N GLU A 107 11.31 -5.45 15.18
CA GLU A 107 11.45 -4.05 15.62
C GLU A 107 12.14 -3.19 14.56
N LEU A 108 13.18 -3.72 13.92
CA LEU A 108 13.89 -3.05 12.84
C LEU A 108 12.98 -2.80 11.64
N ALA A 109 12.25 -3.82 11.14
CA ALA A 109 11.35 -3.60 10.01
C ALA A 109 10.23 -2.61 10.32
N LYS A 110 9.73 -2.55 11.56
CA LYS A 110 8.75 -1.55 11.98
C LYS A 110 9.34 -0.14 11.94
N GLU A 111 10.56 0.05 12.43
CA GLU A 111 11.23 1.35 12.40
C GLU A 111 11.49 1.80 10.95
N LEU A 112 12.03 0.91 10.11
CA LEU A 112 12.25 1.19 8.69
C LEU A 112 10.93 1.49 7.97
N MET A 113 9.85 0.79 8.31
CA MET A 113 8.51 1.08 7.77
C MET A 113 7.98 2.44 8.22
N LEU A 114 8.26 2.86 9.45
CA LEU A 114 7.88 4.18 9.95
C LEU A 114 8.63 5.28 9.20
N LYS A 115 9.96 5.13 9.03
CA LYS A 115 10.81 6.04 8.24
C LYS A 115 10.32 6.10 6.79
N ALA A 116 10.06 4.95 6.16
CA ALA A 116 9.52 4.88 4.81
C ALA A 116 8.13 5.54 4.69
N THR A 117 7.29 5.43 5.73
CA THR A 117 5.99 6.11 5.78
C THR A 117 6.17 7.63 5.79
N ALA A 118 7.10 8.16 6.58
CA ALA A 118 7.43 9.59 6.58
C ALA A 118 7.91 10.07 5.20
N TYR A 119 8.89 9.38 4.60
CA TYR A 119 9.39 9.72 3.25
C TYR A 119 8.31 9.61 2.18
N SER A 120 7.43 8.61 2.26
CA SER A 120 6.31 8.50 1.32
C SER A 120 5.31 9.65 1.42
N ALA A 121 5.09 10.21 2.63
CA ALA A 121 4.20 11.37 2.79
C ALA A 121 4.78 12.60 2.09
N GLU A 122 6.09 12.87 2.26
CA GLU A 122 6.79 13.94 1.54
C GLU A 122 6.77 13.69 0.02
N GLY A 123 7.05 12.47 -0.41
CA GLY A 123 7.00 12.07 -1.82
C GLY A 123 5.61 12.25 -2.44
N LEU A 124 4.53 11.99 -1.71
CA LEU A 124 3.15 12.22 -2.18
C LEU A 124 2.82 13.69 -2.38
N ILE A 125 3.38 14.57 -1.55
CA ILE A 125 3.22 16.03 -1.71
C ILE A 125 3.86 16.45 -3.03
N ILE A 126 5.11 16.05 -3.27
CA ILE A 126 5.84 16.34 -4.51
C ILE A 126 5.09 15.76 -5.72
N PHE A 127 4.67 14.50 -5.63
CA PHE A 127 3.91 13.83 -6.68
C PHE A 127 2.61 14.58 -7.03
N THR A 128 1.87 15.04 -6.01
CA THR A 128 0.64 15.82 -6.19
C THR A 128 0.91 17.15 -6.89
N MET A 129 1.97 17.85 -6.50
CA MET A 129 2.38 19.10 -7.14
C MET A 129 2.74 18.88 -8.61
N VAL A 130 3.57 17.87 -8.90
CA VAL A 130 3.98 17.54 -10.28
C VAL A 130 2.77 17.14 -11.13
N PHE A 131 1.88 16.30 -10.59
CA PHE A 131 0.66 15.91 -11.29
C PHE A 131 -0.23 17.13 -11.59
N GLY A 132 -0.42 18.02 -10.60
CA GLY A 132 -1.15 19.27 -10.78
C GLY A 132 -0.55 20.18 -11.86
N MET A 133 0.78 20.31 -11.90
CA MET A 133 1.48 21.07 -12.94
C MET A 133 1.27 20.46 -14.33
N ILE A 134 1.36 19.13 -14.46
CA ILE A 134 1.12 18.43 -15.74
C ILE A 134 -0.30 18.67 -16.23
N VAL A 135 -1.30 18.53 -15.35
CA VAL A 135 -2.71 18.80 -15.67
C VAL A 135 -2.90 20.26 -16.08
N HIS A 136 -2.33 21.20 -15.33
CA HIS A 136 -2.42 22.63 -15.64
C HIS A 136 -1.82 22.96 -17.01
N MET A 137 -0.61 22.47 -17.31
CA MET A 137 0.03 22.64 -18.62
C MET A 137 -0.79 22.04 -19.75
N ALA A 138 -1.35 20.83 -19.55
CA ALA A 138 -2.19 20.17 -20.55
C ALA A 138 -3.49 20.95 -20.83
N CYS A 139 -4.13 21.50 -19.79
CA CYS A 139 -5.33 22.32 -19.93
C CYS A 139 -5.07 23.64 -20.66
N ASN A 140 -3.97 24.33 -20.31
CA ASN A 140 -3.58 25.56 -20.97
C ASN A 140 -3.26 25.35 -22.46
N ARG A 141 -2.57 24.25 -22.80
CA ARG A 141 -2.24 23.90 -24.20
C ARG A 141 -3.47 23.55 -25.03
N ALA A 142 -4.52 23.02 -24.41
CA ALA A 142 -5.75 22.64 -25.09
C ALA A 142 -6.76 23.78 -25.26
N HIS A 143 -6.43 25.03 -24.86
CA HIS A 143 -7.34 26.18 -24.82
C HIS A 143 -8.70 25.87 -24.17
N LYS A 144 -8.74 24.91 -23.24
CA LYS A 144 -9.96 24.57 -22.51
C LYS A 144 -10.13 25.58 -21.39
N ALA A 145 -10.87 26.65 -21.65
CA ALA A 145 -11.13 27.74 -20.71
C ALA A 145 -11.86 27.28 -19.43
N ASN A 146 -12.50 26.11 -19.45
CA ASN A 146 -13.19 25.53 -18.29
C ASN A 146 -12.82 24.06 -18.10
N VAL A 147 -12.12 23.74 -17.01
CA VAL A 147 -11.90 22.37 -16.54
C VAL A 147 -13.07 21.99 -15.64
N CYS A 148 -13.97 21.13 -16.12
CA CYS A 148 -15.04 20.59 -15.30
C CYS A 148 -14.51 19.37 -14.51
N ILE A 149 -14.35 19.53 -13.20
CA ILE A 149 -13.99 18.44 -12.28
C ILE A 149 -15.24 17.63 -11.99
N THR A 150 -15.26 16.37 -12.39
CA THR A 150 -16.38 15.45 -12.08
C THR A 150 -16.04 14.57 -10.88
N GLY A 151 -17.06 14.07 -10.17
CA GLY A 151 -16.86 13.18 -9.02
C GLY A 151 -16.07 11.91 -9.37
N GLU A 152 -16.20 11.42 -10.60
CA GLU A 152 -15.40 10.28 -11.09
C GLU A 152 -13.90 10.63 -11.23
N MET A 153 -13.55 11.86 -11.63
CA MET A 153 -12.15 12.31 -11.66
C MET A 153 -11.56 12.36 -10.25
N VAL A 154 -12.36 12.80 -9.27
CA VAL A 154 -11.96 12.81 -7.86
C VAL A 154 -11.72 11.38 -7.35
N MET A 155 -12.59 10.43 -7.72
CA MET A 155 -12.42 9.02 -7.38
C MET A 155 -11.14 8.42 -7.98
N TRP A 156 -10.89 8.63 -9.27
CA TRP A 156 -9.68 8.13 -9.94
C TRP A 156 -8.40 8.78 -9.41
N TYR A 157 -8.46 10.07 -9.07
CA TYR A 157 -7.36 10.75 -8.41
C TYR A 157 -7.10 10.19 -7.00
N GLY A 158 -8.15 9.94 -6.21
CA GLY A 158 -8.00 9.26 -4.91
C GLY A 158 -7.37 7.86 -5.06
N TYR A 159 -7.79 7.10 -6.06
CA TYR A 159 -7.20 5.79 -6.38
C TYR A 159 -5.73 5.90 -6.81
N LEU A 160 -5.37 6.92 -7.60
CA LEU A 160 -4.00 7.24 -7.96
C LEU A 160 -3.14 7.54 -6.73
N MET A 161 -3.64 8.34 -5.79
CA MET A 161 -2.94 8.71 -4.56
C MET A 161 -2.68 7.50 -3.66
N ILE A 162 -3.66 6.60 -3.54
CA ILE A 162 -3.47 5.34 -2.81
C ILE A 162 -2.40 4.49 -3.52
N GLY A 163 -2.49 4.32 -4.85
CA GLY A 163 -1.48 3.59 -5.61
C GLY A 163 -0.06 4.14 -5.42
N ALA A 164 0.09 5.45 -5.56
CA ALA A 164 1.36 6.16 -5.37
C ALA A 164 1.90 6.00 -3.94
N TYR A 165 1.03 6.05 -2.91
CA TYR A 165 1.43 5.80 -1.52
C TYR A 165 2.02 4.40 -1.35
N TYR A 166 1.33 3.38 -1.86
CA TYR A 166 1.82 2.00 -1.80
C TYR A 166 3.15 1.84 -2.54
N VAL A 167 3.31 2.46 -3.71
CA VAL A 167 4.59 2.43 -4.44
C VAL A 167 5.70 3.09 -3.62
N LEU A 168 5.51 4.34 -3.20
CA LEU A 168 6.53 5.12 -2.50
C LEU A 168 6.92 4.46 -1.18
N ARG A 169 5.96 4.13 -0.33
CA ARG A 169 6.23 3.53 0.99
C ARG A 169 7.01 2.23 0.87
N ASN A 170 6.58 1.32 -0.02
CA ASN A 170 7.26 0.03 -0.13
C ASN A 170 8.60 0.15 -0.88
N ALA A 171 8.74 1.09 -1.82
CA ALA A 171 10.01 1.36 -2.47
C ALA A 171 11.04 1.94 -1.49
N PHE A 172 10.65 2.93 -0.67
CA PHE A 172 11.52 3.49 0.36
C PHE A 172 11.89 2.44 1.41
N TYR A 173 10.95 1.60 1.85
CA TYR A 173 11.28 0.51 2.75
C TYR A 173 12.31 -0.44 2.15
N LEU A 174 12.09 -0.91 0.92
CA LEU A 174 13.02 -1.83 0.25
C LEU A 174 14.39 -1.18 -0.03
N TRP A 175 14.45 0.15 -0.11
CA TRP A 175 15.68 0.90 -0.24
C TRP A 175 16.42 1.01 1.10
N LEU A 176 15.72 1.38 2.18
CA LEU A 176 16.26 1.46 3.54
C LEU A 176 16.69 0.09 4.10
N ASP A 177 16.00 -0.97 3.71
CA ASP A 177 16.33 -2.35 4.06
C ASP A 177 17.56 -2.90 3.28
N ARG A 178 18.06 -2.14 2.29
CA ARG A 178 19.31 -2.44 1.56
C ARG A 178 20.49 -1.59 2.00
N THR A 179 20.28 -0.44 2.65
CA THR A 179 21.37 0.34 3.22
C THR A 179 21.93 -0.43 4.41
N PRO A 180 23.17 -0.96 4.35
CA PRO A 180 23.77 -1.65 5.49
C PRO A 180 23.88 -0.67 6.66
N GLU A 181 23.90 -1.21 7.88
CA GLU A 181 23.99 -0.55 9.20
C GLU A 181 25.21 0.39 9.40
N ALA A 182 25.81 0.92 8.34
CA ALA A 182 26.97 1.81 8.38
C ALA A 182 26.65 3.27 8.76
N GLU A 183 25.41 3.59 9.11
CA GLU A 183 25.01 4.91 9.60
C GLU A 183 24.69 4.93 11.12
N GLU A 184 24.93 3.83 11.85
CA GLU A 184 24.78 3.75 13.31
C GLU A 184 26.13 3.57 14.06
N GLU A 185 27.22 4.14 13.52
CA GLU A 185 28.47 4.40 14.28
C GLU A 185 28.57 5.88 14.71
#